data_AF-A0A7X6LA59-F1
#
_entry.id   AF-A0A7X6LA59-F1
#
_cell.length_a   1.000
_cell.length_b   1.000
_cell.length_c   1.000
_cell.angle_alpha   90.00
_cell.angle_beta   90.00
_cell.angle_gamma   90.00
#
_symmetry.space_group_name_H-M   'P 1'
#
loop_
_entity.id
_entity.type
_entity.pdbx_description
1 polymer ?
#
loop_
_entity_poly.entity_id
_entity_poly.type
_entity_poly.pdbx_seq_one_letter_code
_entity_poly.pdbx_strand_id
1 'polypeptide(L)'
;MHSPSELSRQKRFGRIIRERRDELGLTQLQIGDLGGPSAPTIRKIEDGEATISMQTLNKLDAPLRWLPGSAARAYAGGVPAADEPANAPRGAGESVVAGPDAIRFEISDLTGLLAASGRLTDAVENGRTTDPQVVAAIAELNRVVSKLSARYATAMLERNGGPGRQVHPLVEMAFAHLLAIPAEASDPGELQERRYRRWLAGRSEDIDAATEARFRARWLAANMATTTVRNGE
;
A
#
# COMPACT_ATOMS: atom_id res chain seq x y z
N MET A 1 13.74 38.87 18.25
CA MET A 1 14.23 38.74 16.86
C MET A 1 15.09 37.49 16.81
N HIS A 2 14.65 36.43 16.14
CA HIS A 2 15.46 35.22 16.00
C HIS A 2 16.63 35.49 15.06
N SER A 3 17.81 35.00 15.44
CA SER A 3 18.98 35.09 14.56
C SER A 3 18.71 34.27 13.30
N PRO A 4 19.16 34.68 12.10
CA PRO A 4 18.96 33.91 10.86
C PRO A 4 19.47 32.46 10.96
N SER A 5 20.44 32.19 11.84
CA SER A 5 20.95 30.85 12.15
C SER A 5 20.02 29.99 13.02
N GLU A 6 19.14 30.61 13.80
CA GLU A 6 18.15 29.94 14.65
C GLU A 6 16.94 29.50 13.83
N LEU A 7 16.45 30.38 12.94
CA LEU A 7 15.37 30.07 12.01
C LEU A 7 15.77 28.94 11.03
N SER A 8 17.00 28.95 10.54
CA SER A 8 17.49 27.87 9.67
C SER A 8 17.60 26.53 10.41
N ARG A 9 17.99 26.56 11.69
CA ARG A 9 18.02 25.38 12.57
C ARG A 9 16.61 24.83 12.83
N GLN A 10 15.65 25.71 13.14
CA GLN A 10 14.24 25.33 13.35
C GLN A 10 13.62 24.70 12.10
N LYS A 11 13.83 25.30 10.92
CA LYS A 11 13.36 24.75 9.64
C LYS A 11 13.99 23.40 9.31
N ARG A 12 15.30 23.25 9.54
CA ARG A 12 16.00 21.96 9.36
C ARG A 12 15.41 20.90 10.30
N PHE A 13 15.21 21.24 11.56
CA PHE A 13 14.65 20.32 12.55
C PHE A 13 13.22 19.93 12.21
N GLY A 14 12.37 20.89 11.83
CA GLY A 14 11.00 20.65 11.38
C GLY A 14 10.92 19.68 10.20
N ARG A 15 11.83 19.82 9.23
CA ARG A 15 11.94 18.87 8.10
C ARG A 15 12.30 17.46 8.57
N ILE A 16 13.29 17.30 9.45
CA ILE A 16 13.71 15.99 9.98
C ILE A 16 12.55 15.30 10.73
N ILE A 17 11.78 16.07 11.51
CA ILE A 17 10.62 15.55 12.24
C ILE A 17 9.53 15.10 11.26
N ARG A 18 9.24 15.91 10.24
CA ARG A 18 8.26 15.58 9.18
C ARG A 18 8.65 14.32 8.43
N GLU A 19 9.90 14.24 7.95
CA GLU A 19 10.44 13.09 7.24
C GLU A 19 10.30 11.81 8.09
N ARG A 20 10.72 11.85 9.37
CA ARG A 20 10.61 10.69 10.25
C ARG A 20 9.16 10.32 10.58
N ARG A 21 8.29 11.31 10.78
CA ARG A 21 6.86 11.07 11.01
C ARG A 21 6.23 10.37 9.80
N ASP A 22 6.57 10.83 8.60
CA ASP A 22 6.08 10.26 7.33
C ASP A 22 6.64 8.84 7.11
N GLU A 23 7.91 8.58 7.41
CA GLU A 23 8.52 7.23 7.40
C GLU A 23 7.77 6.24 8.29
N LEU A 24 7.28 6.70 9.44
CA LEU A 24 6.52 5.89 10.40
C LEU A 24 5.01 5.81 10.08
N GLY A 25 4.55 6.50 9.04
CA GLY A 25 3.13 6.56 8.69
C GLY A 25 2.25 7.23 9.75
N LEU A 26 2.82 8.13 10.56
CA LEU A 26 2.12 8.78 11.68
C LEU A 26 1.50 10.11 11.25
N THR A 27 0.32 10.40 11.78
CA THR A 27 -0.27 11.75 11.71
C THR A 27 0.24 12.61 12.88
N GLN A 28 0.13 13.94 12.73
CA GLN A 28 0.48 14.87 13.81
C GLN A 28 -0.38 14.64 15.08
N LEU A 29 -1.61 14.17 14.92
CA LEU A 29 -2.50 13.77 16.01
C LEU A 29 -1.96 12.52 16.74
N GLN A 30 -1.58 11.49 15.98
CA GLN A 30 -1.04 10.25 16.54
C GLN A 30 0.27 10.47 17.31
N ILE A 31 1.11 11.44 16.94
CA ILE A 31 2.28 11.80 17.77
C ILE A 31 1.84 12.25 19.16
N GLY A 32 0.78 13.05 19.26
CA GLY A 32 0.22 13.49 20.54
C GLY A 32 -0.35 12.32 21.34
N ASP A 33 -1.11 11.44 20.68
CA ASP A 33 -1.71 10.25 21.31
C ASP A 33 -0.65 9.27 21.86
N LEU A 34 0.52 9.21 21.22
CA LEU A 34 1.69 8.44 21.66
C LEU A 34 2.50 9.12 22.79
N GLY A 35 1.97 10.19 23.40
CA GLY A 35 2.63 10.92 24.49
C GLY A 35 3.56 12.05 24.04
N GLY A 36 3.56 12.36 22.74
CA GLY A 36 4.29 13.48 22.17
C GLY A 36 3.62 14.85 22.39
N PRO A 37 4.18 15.92 21.81
CA PRO A 37 3.53 17.23 21.75
C PRO A 37 2.19 17.18 21.00
N SER A 38 1.28 18.10 21.30
CA SER A 38 -0.04 18.16 20.63
C SER A 38 0.09 18.45 19.13
N ALA A 39 -0.89 18.03 18.32
CA ALA A 39 -0.87 18.23 16.87
C ALA A 39 -0.61 19.70 16.44
N PRO A 40 -1.22 20.74 17.07
CA PRO A 40 -0.88 22.12 16.76
C PRO A 40 0.57 22.50 17.08
N THR A 41 1.15 21.91 18.13
CA THR A 41 2.56 22.09 18.49
C THR A 41 3.48 21.39 17.49
N ILE A 42 3.14 20.16 17.06
CA ILE A 42 3.89 19.44 16.02
C ILE A 42 3.88 20.23 14.71
N ARG A 43 2.72 20.75 14.29
CA ARG A 43 2.63 21.58 13.09
C ARG A 43 3.58 22.78 13.13
N LYS A 44 3.58 23.54 14.23
CA LYS A 44 4.50 24.69 14.41
C LYS A 44 5.97 24.26 14.41
N ILE A 45 6.29 23.08 14.94
CA ILE A 45 7.65 22.52 14.91
C ILE A 45 8.05 22.18 13.48
N GLU A 46 7.20 21.49 12.73
CA GLU A 46 7.45 21.10 11.33
C GLU A 46 7.59 22.31 10.39
N ASP A 47 6.82 23.37 10.65
CA ASP A 47 6.89 24.63 9.90
C ASP A 47 8.11 25.49 10.29
N GLY A 48 8.81 25.11 11.36
CA GLY A 48 9.99 25.83 11.87
C GLY A 48 9.65 27.14 12.57
N GLU A 49 8.43 27.25 13.09
CA GLU A 49 7.89 28.46 13.75
C GLU A 49 7.80 28.31 15.28
N ALA A 50 8.09 27.11 15.80
CA ALA A 50 8.06 26.85 17.23
C ALA A 50 9.39 27.20 17.92
N THR A 51 9.30 27.92 19.03
CA THR A 51 10.34 27.88 20.06
C THR A 51 10.21 26.57 20.83
N ILE A 52 11.24 25.73 20.78
CA ILE A 52 11.18 24.35 21.29
C ILE A 52 11.92 24.26 22.62
N SER A 53 11.26 23.76 23.66
CA SER A 53 11.87 23.49 24.95
C SER A 53 12.50 22.09 24.99
N MET A 54 13.44 21.86 25.92
CA MET A 54 14.01 20.53 26.17
C MET A 54 12.95 19.48 26.51
N GLN A 55 11.90 19.88 27.25
CA GLN A 55 10.78 18.99 27.56
C GLN A 55 10.04 18.55 26.30
N THR A 56 9.82 19.46 25.35
CA THR A 56 9.21 19.14 24.05
C THR A 56 10.11 18.22 23.22
N LEU A 57 11.43 18.42 23.24
CA LEU A 57 12.38 17.52 22.57
C LEU A 57 12.32 16.10 23.12
N ASN A 58 12.32 15.94 24.45
CA ASN A 58 12.25 14.62 25.08
C ASN A 58 10.94 13.88 24.76
N LYS A 59 9.84 14.62 24.61
CA LYS A 59 8.53 14.04 24.24
C LYS A 59 8.49 13.55 22.79
N LEU A 60 9.42 13.97 21.94
CA LEU A 60 9.45 13.55 20.52
C LEU A 60 10.17 12.21 20.32
N ASP A 61 11.09 11.83 21.21
CA ASP A 61 11.93 10.65 21.00
C ASP A 61 11.11 9.35 20.92
N ALA A 62 10.22 9.11 21.89
CA ALA A 62 9.45 7.87 21.94
C ALA A 62 8.45 7.71 20.77
N PRO A 63 7.58 8.70 20.44
CA PRO A 63 6.68 8.60 19.28
C PRO A 63 7.41 8.45 17.94
N LEU A 64 8.62 8.99 17.81
CA LEU A 64 9.42 8.91 16.57
C LEU A 64 10.37 7.70 16.54
N ARG A 65 10.25 6.79 17.52
CA ARG A 65 11.10 5.59 17.68
C ARG A 65 12.59 5.93 17.62
N TRP A 66 12.95 7.02 18.28
CA TRP A 66 14.32 7.44 18.48
C TRP A 66 14.81 7.05 19.87
N LEU A 67 16.12 6.83 19.98
CA LEU A 67 16.77 6.68 21.27
C LEU A 67 16.63 7.98 22.08
N PRO A 68 16.51 7.92 23.40
CA PRO A 68 16.41 9.11 24.25
C PRO A 68 17.52 10.14 23.96
N GLY A 69 17.14 11.41 23.80
CA GLY A 69 18.04 12.53 23.50
C GLY A 69 18.33 12.75 22.01
N SER A 70 17.76 11.95 21.11
CA SER A 70 17.98 12.07 19.66
C SER A 70 17.35 13.32 19.07
N ALA A 71 16.16 13.71 19.52
CA ALA A 71 15.51 14.95 19.12
C ALA A 71 16.36 16.17 19.51
N ALA A 72 16.93 16.17 20.72
CA ALA A 72 17.82 17.23 21.17
C ALA A 72 19.10 17.31 20.31
N ARG A 73 19.70 16.15 19.99
CA ARG A 73 20.85 16.06 19.09
C ARG A 73 20.53 16.57 17.69
N ALA A 74 19.39 16.19 17.13
CA ALA A 74 18.94 16.64 15.82
C ALA A 74 18.69 18.16 15.79
N TYR A 75 18.07 18.71 16.84
CA TYR A 75 17.87 20.15 16.98
C TYR A 75 19.19 20.92 17.09
N ALA A 76 20.19 20.36 17.78
CA ALA A 76 21.53 20.94 17.89
C ALA A 76 22.34 20.92 16.57
N GLY A 77 21.80 20.32 15.50
CA GLY A 77 22.46 20.23 14.18
C GLY A 77 23.01 18.85 13.86
N GLY A 78 22.92 17.88 14.77
CA GLY A 78 23.32 16.50 14.56
C GLY A 78 22.27 15.66 13.81
N VAL A 79 22.48 14.34 13.79
CA VAL A 79 21.59 13.34 13.19
C VAL A 79 20.92 12.54 14.32
N PRO A 80 19.59 12.35 14.29
CA PRO A 80 18.90 11.54 15.31
C PRO A 80 19.32 10.06 15.22
N ALA A 81 19.30 9.35 16.35
CA ALA A 81 19.53 7.90 16.36
C ALA A 81 18.18 7.18 16.52
N ALA A 82 17.83 6.34 15.54
CA ALA A 82 16.63 5.51 15.58
C ALA A 82 16.90 4.17 16.28
N ASP A 83 15.88 3.63 16.93
CA ASP A 83 15.92 2.32 17.61
C ASP A 83 15.56 1.16 16.66
N GLU A 84 16.03 1.22 15.40
CA GLU A 84 15.78 0.19 14.39
C GLU A 84 17.11 -0.39 13.86
N PRO A 85 17.17 -1.69 13.51
CA PRO A 85 18.29 -2.24 12.77
C PRO A 85 18.34 -1.58 11.39
N ALA A 86 19.45 -0.87 11.14
CA ALA A 86 19.71 -0.14 9.92
C ALA A 86 19.61 -1.05 8.67
N ASN A 87 18.70 -0.70 7.75
CA ASN A 87 18.89 -1.03 6.34
C ASN A 87 19.01 0.28 5.56
N ALA A 88 20.24 0.70 5.29
CA ALA A 88 20.58 1.85 4.44
C ALA A 88 21.42 1.35 3.26
N PRO A 89 21.56 2.09 2.14
CA PRO A 89 20.78 3.23 1.63
C PRO A 89 20.26 2.97 0.19
N ARG A 90 19.23 3.69 -0.28
CA ARG A 90 18.99 3.86 -1.73
C ARG A 90 19.01 5.34 -2.09
N GLY A 91 19.95 5.67 -2.97
CA GLY A 91 20.29 7.01 -3.39
C GLY A 91 19.19 7.72 -4.19
N ALA A 92 19.45 9.01 -4.36
CA ALA A 92 18.62 10.02 -5.01
C ALA A 92 17.96 9.60 -6.33
N GLY A 93 16.68 9.92 -6.46
CA GLY A 93 15.93 9.90 -7.72
C GLY A 93 14.43 9.76 -7.50
N GLU A 94 13.69 10.87 -7.65
CA GLU A 94 12.22 10.98 -7.71
C GLU A 94 11.39 10.54 -6.49
N SER A 95 10.91 11.56 -5.77
CA SER A 95 9.91 11.46 -4.71
C SER A 95 8.54 11.08 -5.25
N VAL A 96 8.29 9.78 -5.34
CA VAL A 96 6.96 9.22 -5.06
C VAL A 96 7.09 8.56 -3.70
N VAL A 97 6.41 9.08 -2.67
CA VAL A 97 6.22 8.31 -1.44
C VAL A 97 5.46 7.06 -1.86
N ALA A 98 6.18 5.94 -1.99
CA ALA A 98 5.57 4.65 -2.22
C ALA A 98 4.65 4.44 -1.01
N GLY A 99 3.33 4.47 -1.25
CA GLY A 99 2.37 4.02 -0.27
C GLY A 99 2.71 2.59 0.16
N PRO A 100 2.10 2.09 1.24
CA PRO A 100 2.32 0.71 1.66
C PRO A 100 2.14 -0.23 0.45
N ASP A 101 3.13 -1.11 0.21
CA ASP A 101 3.11 -2.08 -0.91
C ASP A 101 1.83 -2.93 -0.90
N ALA A 102 1.20 -3.08 0.28
CA ALA A 102 -0.13 -3.63 0.46
C ALA A 102 -0.88 -2.97 1.63
N ILE A 103 -2.17 -2.73 1.45
CA ILE A 103 -3.11 -2.35 2.51
C ILE A 103 -3.94 -3.60 2.84
N ARG A 104 -4.12 -3.89 4.14
CA ARG A 104 -5.09 -4.91 4.57
C ARG A 104 -6.49 -4.32 4.46
N PHE A 105 -7.35 -4.98 3.71
CA PHE A 105 -8.75 -4.63 3.53
C PHE A 105 -9.64 -5.83 3.83
N GLU A 106 -10.81 -5.56 4.36
CA GLU A 106 -11.82 -6.59 4.58
C GLU A 106 -12.36 -7.07 3.23
N ILE A 107 -12.62 -8.38 3.11
CA ILE A 107 -13.17 -8.93 1.88
C ILE A 107 -14.54 -8.30 1.53
N SER A 108 -15.27 -7.87 2.56
CA SER A 108 -16.53 -7.13 2.42
C SER A 108 -16.37 -5.84 1.63
N ASP A 109 -15.30 -5.08 1.86
CA ASP A 109 -15.07 -3.78 1.21
C ASP A 109 -14.82 -3.96 -0.29
N LEU A 110 -14.02 -4.97 -0.65
CA LEU A 110 -13.78 -5.32 -2.04
C LEU A 110 -15.08 -5.82 -2.71
N THR A 111 -15.85 -6.69 -2.05
CA THR A 111 -17.13 -7.16 -2.59
C THR A 111 -18.14 -6.02 -2.75
N GLY A 112 -18.14 -5.04 -1.83
CA GLY A 112 -18.97 -3.84 -1.90
C GLY A 112 -18.60 -2.94 -3.08
N LEU A 113 -17.30 -2.75 -3.31
CA LEU A 113 -16.79 -1.99 -4.46
C LEU A 113 -17.15 -2.66 -5.79
N LEU A 114 -16.97 -3.98 -5.89
CA LEU A 114 -17.35 -4.76 -7.07
C LEU A 114 -18.85 -4.70 -7.33
N ALA A 115 -19.68 -4.83 -6.30
CA ALA A 115 -21.13 -4.73 -6.43
C ALA A 115 -21.57 -3.32 -6.87
N ALA A 116 -20.91 -2.27 -6.36
CA ALA A 116 -21.19 -0.88 -6.77
C ALA A 116 -20.83 -0.63 -8.24
N SER A 117 -19.66 -1.11 -8.68
CA SER A 117 -19.23 -1.08 -10.08
C SER A 117 -20.21 -1.84 -10.99
N GLY A 118 -20.68 -3.02 -10.58
CA GLY A 118 -21.70 -3.79 -11.31
C GLY A 118 -23.00 -3.00 -11.51
N ARG A 119 -23.52 -2.37 -10.45
CA ARG A 119 -24.74 -1.53 -10.55
C ARG A 119 -24.57 -0.34 -11.50
N LEU A 120 -23.39 0.27 -11.56
CA LEU A 120 -23.09 1.36 -12.47
C LEU A 120 -23.05 0.89 -13.93
N THR A 121 -22.43 -0.27 -14.17
CA THR A 121 -22.42 -0.91 -15.50
C THR A 121 -23.83 -1.25 -15.94
N ASP A 122 -24.64 -1.88 -15.08
CA ASP A 122 -26.05 -2.19 -15.36
C ASP A 122 -26.86 -0.93 -15.69
N ALA A 123 -26.57 0.20 -15.04
CA ALA A 123 -27.26 1.45 -15.31
C ALA A 123 -26.94 2.00 -16.71
N VAL A 124 -25.72 1.81 -17.20
CA VAL A 124 -25.31 2.17 -18.57
C VAL A 124 -25.93 1.20 -19.59
N GLU A 125 -25.80 -0.10 -19.37
CA GLU A 125 -26.30 -1.13 -20.30
C GLU A 125 -27.82 -1.09 -20.47
N ASN A 126 -28.56 -0.83 -19.39
CA ASN A 126 -30.01 -0.70 -19.45
C ASN A 126 -30.49 0.71 -19.83
N GLY A 127 -29.60 1.60 -20.28
CA GLY A 127 -29.95 2.95 -20.74
C GLY A 127 -30.52 3.86 -19.64
N ARG A 128 -30.31 3.55 -18.35
CA ARG A 128 -30.73 4.39 -17.22
C ARG A 128 -29.86 5.65 -17.09
N THR A 129 -28.69 5.64 -17.71
CA THR A 129 -27.88 6.83 -17.98
C THR A 129 -27.33 6.76 -19.41
N THR A 130 -27.43 7.86 -20.13
CA THR A 130 -26.90 7.99 -21.51
C THR A 130 -25.99 9.22 -21.66
N ASP A 131 -25.73 9.93 -20.56
CA ASP A 131 -24.81 11.07 -20.57
C ASP A 131 -23.39 10.57 -20.91
N PRO A 132 -22.79 11.03 -22.03
CA PRO A 132 -21.49 10.56 -22.47
C PRO A 132 -20.38 10.77 -21.43
N GLN A 133 -20.44 11.83 -20.62
CA GLN A 133 -19.45 12.10 -19.57
C GLN A 133 -19.59 11.11 -18.41
N VAL A 134 -20.82 10.79 -18.02
CA VAL A 134 -21.12 9.81 -16.96
C VAL A 134 -20.73 8.40 -17.42
N VAL A 135 -21.06 8.04 -18.65
CA VAL A 135 -20.66 6.74 -19.25
C VAL A 135 -19.14 6.61 -19.29
N ALA A 136 -18.42 7.66 -19.71
CA ALA A 136 -16.96 7.66 -19.75
C ALA A 136 -16.34 7.53 -18.34
N ALA A 137 -16.88 8.25 -17.35
CA ALA A 137 -16.42 8.16 -15.96
C ALA A 137 -16.65 6.76 -15.35
N ILE A 138 -17.79 6.13 -15.64
CA ILE A 138 -18.08 4.75 -15.21
C ILE A 138 -17.09 3.77 -15.87
N ALA A 139 -16.81 3.93 -17.16
CA ALA A 139 -15.83 3.10 -17.87
C ALA A 139 -14.41 3.24 -17.28
N GLU A 140 -14.00 4.46 -16.92
CA GLU A 140 -12.71 4.72 -16.28
C GLU A 140 -12.62 4.08 -14.89
N LEU A 141 -13.66 4.24 -14.06
CA LEU A 141 -13.77 3.61 -12.75
C LEU A 141 -13.67 2.08 -12.86
N ASN A 142 -14.42 1.48 -13.77
CA ASN A 142 -14.41 0.04 -14.00
C ASN A 142 -13.01 -0.47 -14.41
N ARG A 143 -12.26 0.31 -15.21
CA ARG A 143 -10.88 -0.05 -15.58
C ARG A 143 -9.96 -0.08 -14.36
N VAL A 144 -10.10 0.87 -13.44
CA VAL A 144 -9.31 0.92 -12.20
C VAL A 144 -9.69 -0.24 -11.27
N VAL A 145 -10.99 -0.43 -11.02
CA VAL A 145 -11.51 -1.51 -10.16
C VAL A 145 -11.10 -2.88 -10.69
N SER A 146 -11.15 -3.09 -12.00
CA SER A 146 -10.73 -4.35 -12.65
C SER A 146 -9.24 -4.65 -12.42
N LYS A 147 -8.36 -3.66 -12.58
CA LYS A 147 -6.91 -3.82 -12.32
C LYS A 147 -6.61 -4.20 -10.86
N LEU A 148 -7.28 -3.54 -9.92
CA LEU A 148 -7.13 -3.84 -8.48
C LEU A 148 -7.66 -5.24 -8.14
N SER A 149 -8.85 -5.56 -8.61
CA SER A 149 -9.51 -6.85 -8.35
C SER A 149 -8.71 -8.01 -8.95
N ALA A 150 -8.13 -7.83 -10.15
CA ALA A 150 -7.30 -8.83 -10.81
C ALA A 150 -5.99 -9.11 -10.04
N ARG A 151 -5.35 -8.07 -9.48
CA ARG A 151 -4.15 -8.22 -8.64
C ARG A 151 -4.46 -8.94 -7.33
N TYR A 152 -5.53 -8.53 -6.66
CA TYR A 152 -5.95 -9.18 -5.41
C TYR A 152 -6.40 -10.63 -5.62
N ALA A 153 -7.18 -10.90 -6.67
CA ALA A 153 -7.58 -12.25 -7.03
C ALA A 153 -6.36 -13.14 -7.26
N THR A 154 -5.33 -12.66 -7.96
CA THR A 154 -4.06 -13.41 -8.11
C THR A 154 -3.44 -13.72 -6.75
N ALA A 155 -3.26 -12.74 -5.87
CA ALA A 155 -2.64 -12.96 -4.56
C ALA A 155 -3.46 -13.92 -3.67
N MET A 156 -4.79 -13.80 -3.70
CA MET A 156 -5.70 -14.72 -2.99
C MET A 156 -5.62 -16.13 -3.55
N LEU A 157 -5.58 -16.30 -4.87
CA LEU A 157 -5.47 -17.61 -5.52
C LEU A 157 -4.08 -18.23 -5.33
N GLU A 158 -3.02 -17.43 -5.28
CA GLU A 158 -1.66 -17.93 -4.98
C GLU A 158 -1.58 -18.51 -3.56
N ARG A 159 -2.30 -17.91 -2.62
CA ARG A 159 -2.37 -18.38 -1.22
C ARG A 159 -3.30 -19.57 -1.03
N ASN A 160 -4.46 -19.57 -1.71
CA ASN A 160 -5.54 -20.52 -1.45
C ASN A 160 -5.71 -21.62 -2.52
N GLY A 161 -5.04 -21.49 -3.66
CA GLY A 161 -5.11 -22.43 -4.80
C GLY A 161 -3.74 -22.95 -5.23
N GLY A 162 -3.67 -23.40 -6.48
CA GLY A 162 -2.48 -24.02 -7.07
C GLY A 162 -2.47 -25.56 -6.99
N PRO A 163 -1.35 -26.21 -7.38
CA PRO A 163 -1.27 -27.67 -7.52
C PRO A 163 -1.64 -28.41 -6.23
N GLY A 164 -2.61 -29.33 -6.33
CA GLY A 164 -3.08 -30.14 -5.20
C GLY A 164 -3.95 -29.41 -4.18
N ARG A 165 -4.35 -28.16 -4.45
CA ARG A 165 -5.28 -27.40 -3.61
C ARG A 165 -6.59 -27.14 -4.35
N GLN A 166 -7.71 -27.30 -3.65
CA GLN A 166 -9.02 -26.92 -4.15
C GLN A 166 -9.40 -25.55 -3.60
N VAL A 167 -9.72 -24.61 -4.49
CA VAL A 167 -10.15 -23.25 -4.10
C VAL A 167 -11.54 -23.32 -3.48
N HIS A 168 -11.77 -22.57 -2.40
CA HIS A 168 -13.06 -22.55 -1.72
C HIS A 168 -14.16 -21.97 -2.63
N PRO A 169 -15.39 -22.55 -2.68
CA PRO A 169 -16.46 -22.10 -3.58
C PRO A 169 -16.83 -20.61 -3.47
N LEU A 170 -16.78 -20.04 -2.27
CA LEU A 170 -17.03 -18.60 -2.07
C LEU A 170 -15.99 -17.71 -2.77
N VAL A 171 -14.73 -18.15 -2.81
CA VAL A 171 -13.65 -17.42 -3.49
C VAL A 171 -13.84 -17.53 -5.01
N GLU A 172 -14.23 -18.70 -5.50
CA GLU A 172 -14.57 -18.87 -6.91
C GLU A 172 -15.75 -18.01 -7.34
N MET A 173 -16.81 -17.94 -6.54
CA MET A 173 -17.98 -17.10 -6.80
C MET A 173 -17.61 -15.60 -6.83
N ALA A 174 -16.84 -15.13 -5.86
CA ALA A 174 -16.45 -13.71 -5.77
C ALA A 174 -15.66 -13.23 -7.01
N PHE A 175 -14.84 -14.11 -7.59
CA PHE A 175 -13.99 -13.80 -8.75
C PHE A 175 -14.50 -14.40 -10.06
N ALA A 176 -15.73 -14.92 -10.10
CA ALA A 176 -16.28 -15.60 -11.28
C ALA A 176 -16.18 -14.73 -12.54
N HIS A 177 -16.49 -13.44 -12.44
CA HIS A 177 -16.40 -12.48 -13.56
C HIS A 177 -14.97 -12.29 -14.10
N LEU A 178 -13.94 -12.45 -13.26
CA LEU A 178 -12.53 -12.38 -13.69
C LEU A 178 -12.04 -13.70 -14.29
N LEU A 179 -12.71 -14.82 -13.98
CA LEU A 179 -12.34 -16.18 -14.40
C LEU A 179 -13.12 -16.64 -15.63
N ALA A 180 -14.34 -16.12 -15.84
CA ALA A 180 -15.29 -16.55 -16.87
C ALA A 180 -15.05 -15.90 -18.24
N ILE A 181 -14.43 -14.72 -18.31
CA ILE A 181 -14.18 -14.04 -19.59
C ILE A 181 -13.11 -14.84 -20.37
N PRO A 182 -13.40 -15.30 -21.60
CA PRO A 182 -12.42 -15.94 -22.47
C PRO A 182 -11.17 -15.07 -22.63
N ALA A 183 -10.04 -15.72 -22.87
CA ALA A 183 -8.75 -15.06 -22.96
C ALA A 183 -8.58 -14.33 -24.31
N GLU A 184 -9.48 -13.39 -24.61
CA GLU A 184 -9.39 -12.47 -25.74
C GLU A 184 -9.20 -11.06 -25.16
N ALA A 185 -8.03 -10.83 -24.61
CA ALA A 185 -7.54 -9.50 -24.30
C ALA A 185 -6.69 -9.05 -25.49
N SER A 186 -6.84 -7.80 -25.95
CA SER A 186 -5.93 -7.21 -26.94
C SER A 186 -4.49 -7.04 -26.42
N ASP A 187 -4.22 -7.35 -25.15
CA ASP A 187 -2.90 -7.28 -24.50
C ASP A 187 -2.35 -8.69 -24.15
N PRO A 188 -1.21 -9.11 -24.74
CA PRO A 188 -0.55 -10.37 -24.43
C PRO A 188 -0.16 -10.55 -22.95
N GLY A 189 0.08 -9.46 -22.21
CA GLY A 189 0.39 -9.51 -20.78
C GLY A 189 -0.82 -9.89 -19.92
N GLU A 190 -1.98 -9.32 -20.22
CA GLU A 190 -3.24 -9.66 -19.55
C GLU A 190 -3.68 -11.10 -19.82
N LEU A 191 -3.38 -11.60 -21.02
CA LEU A 191 -3.66 -12.98 -21.43
C LEU A 191 -2.95 -13.99 -20.51
N GLN A 192 -1.66 -13.77 -20.26
CA GLN A 192 -0.86 -14.67 -19.41
C GLN A 192 -1.32 -14.63 -17.95
N GLU A 193 -1.64 -13.45 -17.43
CA GLU A 193 -2.15 -13.30 -16.07
C GLU A 193 -3.51 -13.99 -15.87
N ARG A 194 -4.41 -13.93 -16.86
CA ARG A 194 -5.70 -14.66 -16.79
C ARG A 194 -5.50 -16.16 -16.84
N ARG A 195 -4.64 -16.66 -17.73
CA ARG A 195 -4.28 -18.09 -17.80
C ARG A 195 -3.71 -18.60 -16.48
N TYR A 196 -2.85 -17.79 -15.86
CA TYR A 196 -2.28 -18.11 -14.55
C TYR A 196 -3.35 -18.18 -13.44
N ARG A 197 -4.28 -17.21 -13.35
CA ARG A 197 -5.39 -17.26 -12.38
C ARG A 197 -6.28 -18.48 -12.56
N ARG A 198 -6.62 -18.83 -13.81
CA ARG A 198 -7.42 -20.03 -14.11
C ARG A 198 -6.69 -21.30 -13.72
N TRP A 199 -5.38 -21.38 -13.94
CA TRP A 199 -4.55 -22.49 -13.49
C TRP A 199 -4.54 -22.62 -11.96
N LEU A 200 -4.38 -21.51 -11.23
CA LEU A 200 -4.46 -21.51 -9.75
C LEU A 200 -5.83 -21.98 -9.23
N ALA A 201 -6.90 -21.69 -9.97
CA ALA A 201 -8.27 -22.13 -9.67
C ALA A 201 -8.62 -23.54 -10.17
N GLY A 202 -7.68 -24.27 -10.78
CA GLY A 202 -7.93 -25.61 -11.32
C GLY A 202 -8.82 -25.63 -12.57
N ARG A 203 -8.96 -24.51 -13.27
CA ARG A 203 -9.78 -24.33 -14.50
C ARG A 203 -8.94 -24.13 -15.76
N SER A 204 -7.69 -24.61 -15.77
CA SER A 204 -6.82 -24.58 -16.95
C SER A 204 -7.20 -25.70 -17.91
N GLU A 205 -7.44 -25.34 -19.17
CA GLU A 205 -7.52 -26.27 -20.30
C GLU A 205 -6.29 -26.02 -21.18
N ASP A 206 -5.63 -27.10 -21.63
CA ASP A 206 -4.50 -27.12 -22.57
C ASP A 206 -3.38 -26.07 -22.31
N ILE A 207 -2.65 -26.24 -21.19
CA ILE A 207 -1.38 -25.53 -20.98
C ILE A 207 -0.19 -26.42 -21.35
N ASP A 208 0.78 -25.88 -22.07
CA ASP A 208 2.02 -26.59 -22.38
C ASP A 208 2.92 -26.73 -21.14
N ALA A 209 3.84 -27.71 -21.17
CA ALA A 209 4.71 -28.03 -20.04
C ALA A 209 5.64 -26.86 -19.64
N ALA A 210 6.07 -26.02 -20.59
CA ALA A 210 6.93 -24.87 -20.29
C ALA A 210 6.13 -23.77 -19.57
N THR A 211 4.89 -23.54 -19.99
CA THR A 211 3.95 -22.62 -19.33
C THR A 211 3.61 -23.11 -17.92
N GLU A 212 3.34 -24.40 -17.74
CA GLU A 212 3.09 -24.97 -16.40
C GLU A 212 4.30 -24.82 -15.48
N ALA A 213 5.51 -25.12 -15.96
CA ALA A 213 6.73 -24.99 -15.17
C ALA A 213 6.94 -23.55 -14.68
N ARG A 214 6.67 -22.56 -15.54
CA ARG A 214 6.75 -21.14 -15.19
C ARG A 214 5.70 -20.74 -14.15
N PHE A 215 4.46 -21.21 -14.30
CA PHE A 215 3.40 -20.96 -13.32
C PHE A 215 3.72 -21.58 -11.95
N ARG A 216 4.24 -22.80 -11.94
CA ARG A 216 4.66 -23.50 -10.74
C ARG A 216 5.81 -22.78 -10.03
N ALA A 217 6.81 -22.30 -10.77
CA ALA A 217 7.93 -21.54 -10.21
C ALA A 217 7.45 -20.23 -9.53
N ARG A 218 6.54 -19.49 -10.18
CA ARG A 218 5.95 -18.28 -9.61
C ARG A 218 5.14 -18.57 -8.34
N TRP A 219 4.28 -19.58 -8.38
CA TRP A 219 3.46 -19.97 -7.23
C TRP A 219 4.30 -20.39 -6.02
N LEU A 220 5.37 -21.15 -6.24
CA LEU A 220 6.34 -21.51 -5.20
C LEU A 220 7.00 -20.28 -4.59
N ALA A 221 7.49 -19.34 -5.42
CA ALA A 221 8.10 -18.10 -4.93
C ALA A 221 7.14 -17.27 -4.06
N ALA A 222 5.87 -17.14 -4.48
CA ALA A 222 4.84 -16.42 -3.71
C ALA A 222 4.53 -17.08 -2.36
N ASN A 223 4.52 -18.42 -2.29
CA ASN A 223 4.26 -19.16 -1.05
C ASN A 223 5.49 -19.22 -0.11
N MET A 224 6.71 -19.20 -0.65
CA MET A 224 7.94 -19.11 0.15
C MET A 224 8.05 -17.75 0.84
N ALA A 225 7.80 -16.65 0.11
CA ALA A 225 7.80 -15.30 0.68
C ALA A 225 6.78 -15.13 1.83
N THR A 226 5.64 -15.85 1.76
CA THR A 226 4.60 -15.82 2.79
C THR A 226 4.99 -16.62 4.04
N THR A 227 5.82 -17.67 3.91
CA THR A 227 6.25 -18.52 5.03
C THR A 227 7.31 -17.83 5.90
N THR A 228 8.21 -17.06 5.28
CA THR A 228 9.24 -16.29 5.99
C THR A 228 8.65 -15.19 6.88
N VAL A 229 7.49 -14.63 6.51
CA VAL A 229 6.77 -13.62 7.29
C VAL A 229 6.06 -14.24 8.51
N ARG A 230 5.73 -15.54 8.48
CA ARG A 230 4.97 -16.23 9.55
C ARG A 230 5.86 -16.86 10.63
N ASN A 231 7.14 -17.10 10.35
CA ASN A 231 8.08 -17.73 11.29
C ASN A 231 8.98 -16.72 12.03
N GLY A 232 8.68 -15.41 11.89
CA GLY A 232 9.40 -14.32 12.56
C GLY A 232 8.63 -13.69 13.73
N GLU A 233 7.56 -14.32 14.21
CA GLU A 233 6.84 -13.96 15.44
C GLU A 233 7.25 -14.86 16.61
#